data_AF-A0A2P6TQZ4-F1
#
_entry.id   AF-A0A2P6TQZ4-F1
#
_cell.length_a   1.000
_cell.length_b   1.000
_cell.length_c   1.000
_cell.angle_alpha   90.00
_cell.angle_beta   90.00
_cell.angle_gamma   90.00
#
_symmetry.space_group_name_H-M   'P 1'
#
loop_
_entity.id
_entity.type
_entity.pdbx_description
1 polymer ?
#
loop_
_entity_poly.entity_id
_entity_poly.type
_entity_poly.pdbx_seq_one_letter_code
_entity_poly.pdbx_strand_id
1 'polypeptide(L)'
;MSRTLAPLVLSATPLRHARRCLGSVAPLAASLRSCPPARRPARLCVQANELNKWADRSNYDEHDESSWDWSTYDRETANLVLRVLTSKAAQRLLTQLGELDGYKQQWFHNYLSSHPPSEGNKFLAELLRQPNSEVHDASTDTVHKIEPANLAHRIIEIRSSMSQAMLKFPKYMEVENTEVLRAHLRSSTFVSGSSEPGYKERRGYKGLRRH
;
A
#
# COMPACT_ATOMS: atom_id res chain seq x y z
N MET A 1 32.36 25.29 28.82
CA MET A 1 30.98 25.07 29.30
C MET A 1 30.44 23.83 28.62
N SER A 2 30.56 22.68 29.28
CA SER A 2 30.33 21.37 28.67
C SER A 2 29.05 20.76 29.25
N ARG A 3 28.08 20.43 28.40
CA ARG A 3 26.86 19.70 28.78
C ARG A 3 26.62 18.57 27.79
N THR A 4 26.72 17.34 28.29
CA THR A 4 26.32 16.04 27.71
C THR A 4 26.51 15.04 28.86
N LEU A 5 25.71 14.01 29.15
CA LEU A 5 24.48 13.39 28.66
C LEU A 5 23.95 12.56 29.85
N ALA A 6 22.64 12.36 29.97
CA ALA A 6 22.06 11.35 30.86
C ALA A 6 21.41 10.24 30.02
N PRO A 7 21.60 8.94 30.33
CA PRO A 7 20.94 7.83 29.64
C PRO A 7 19.64 7.43 30.36
N LEU A 8 18.58 7.15 29.59
CA LEU A 8 17.37 6.48 30.08
C LEU A 8 17.41 5.01 29.66
N VAL A 9 17.39 4.14 30.68
CA VAL A 9 17.39 2.68 30.57
C VAL A 9 15.95 2.15 30.70
N LEU A 10 15.71 1.08 29.94
CA LEU A 10 14.55 0.22 29.77
C LEU A 10 13.83 -0.29 31.04
N SER A 11 12.63 -0.86 30.75
CA SER A 11 11.95 -2.01 31.39
C SER A 11 10.75 -1.61 32.27
N ALA A 12 9.66 -2.37 32.44
CA ALA A 12 9.16 -3.63 31.88
C ALA A 12 7.66 -3.71 32.24
N THR A 13 6.85 -4.35 31.40
CA THR A 13 5.53 -4.91 31.79
C THR A 13 5.72 -6.23 32.55
N PRO A 14 4.84 -6.62 33.51
CA PRO A 14 3.80 -7.60 33.14
C PRO A 14 2.49 -7.63 33.97
N LEU A 15 1.42 -8.11 33.29
CA LEU A 15 0.32 -9.03 33.67
C LEU A 15 -0.15 -9.21 35.14
N ARG A 16 -1.49 -9.35 35.28
CA ARG A 16 -2.34 -10.17 36.20
C ARG A 16 -3.47 -9.30 36.80
N HIS A 17 -4.73 -9.70 37.01
CA HIS A 17 -5.39 -11.00 37.20
C HIS A 17 -6.90 -10.91 36.89
N ALA A 18 -7.49 -12.03 36.46
CA ALA A 18 -8.91 -12.33 36.59
C ALA A 18 -9.21 -12.96 37.96
N ARG A 19 -10.36 -12.68 38.57
CA ARG A 19 -11.02 -13.61 39.50
C ARG A 19 -12.53 -13.36 39.67
N ARG A 20 -13.27 -14.47 39.64
CA ARG A 20 -14.71 -14.68 39.84
C ARG A 20 -15.09 -14.68 41.34
N CYS A 21 -16.40 -14.58 41.61
CA CYS A 21 -17.25 -15.41 42.52
C CYS A 21 -18.35 -14.53 43.16
N LEU A 22 -19.65 -14.72 42.87
CA LEU A 22 -20.65 -15.68 43.40
C LEU A 22 -21.36 -15.23 44.69
N GLY A 23 -22.70 -15.32 44.68
CA GLY A 23 -23.61 -15.20 45.84
C GLY A 23 -24.86 -14.39 45.49
N SER A 24 -25.94 -14.95 44.90
CA SER A 24 -26.99 -15.82 45.47
C SER A 24 -27.69 -15.24 46.71
N VAL A 25 -28.88 -14.64 46.53
CA VAL A 25 -30.06 -14.84 47.41
C VAL A 25 -31.33 -14.63 46.56
N ALA A 26 -32.13 -15.69 46.41
CA ALA A 26 -33.56 -15.62 46.07
C ALA A 26 -34.35 -15.64 47.41
N PRO A 27 -35.66 -15.30 47.52
CA PRO A 27 -36.69 -16.19 46.94
C PRO A 27 -38.10 -15.61 46.63
N LEU A 28 -38.89 -16.46 45.95
CA LEU A 28 -40.35 -16.71 46.06
C LEU A 28 -41.37 -15.63 45.69
N ALA A 29 -42.09 -15.85 44.58
CA ALA A 29 -43.56 -15.88 44.57
C ALA A 29 -44.10 -16.52 43.27
N ALA A 30 -45.18 -17.29 43.43
CA ALA A 30 -45.83 -18.12 42.43
C ALA A 30 -46.71 -17.33 41.44
N SER A 31 -46.82 -17.80 40.19
CA SER A 31 -48.09 -17.76 39.45
C SER A 31 -48.05 -18.69 38.24
N LEU A 32 -48.93 -19.69 38.27
CA LEU A 32 -49.29 -20.54 37.14
C LEU A 32 -50.12 -19.72 36.14
N ARG A 33 -49.55 -19.39 34.97
CA ARG A 33 -50.31 -19.12 33.75
C ARG A 33 -49.57 -19.63 32.53
N SER A 34 -50.19 -20.61 31.89
CA SER A 34 -49.90 -21.13 30.57
C SER A 34 -50.00 -20.01 29.52
N CYS A 35 -48.89 -19.71 28.85
CA CYS A 35 -48.83 -18.87 27.66
C CYS A 35 -47.99 -19.60 26.58
N PRO A 36 -48.37 -19.47 25.30
CA PRO A 36 -47.71 -20.18 24.19
C PRO A 36 -46.28 -19.65 23.97
N PRO A 37 -45.38 -20.43 23.32
CA PRO A 37 -44.02 -19.98 23.08
C PRO A 37 -44.04 -18.79 22.11
N ALA A 38 -43.93 -17.58 22.66
CA ALA A 38 -43.62 -16.38 21.90
C ALA A 38 -42.26 -16.62 21.24
N ARG A 39 -42.26 -16.74 19.90
CA ARG A 39 -41.06 -16.74 19.06
C ARG A 39 -40.27 -15.48 19.40
N ARG A 40 -39.25 -15.60 20.25
CA ARG A 40 -38.21 -14.59 20.35
C ARG A 40 -37.58 -14.51 18.96
N PRO A 41 -37.52 -13.33 18.30
CA PRO A 41 -36.66 -13.20 17.14
C PRO A 41 -35.27 -13.61 17.62
N ALA A 42 -34.68 -14.61 16.97
CA ALA A 42 -33.32 -15.02 17.24
C ALA A 42 -32.46 -13.76 17.07
N ARG A 43 -32.08 -13.13 18.18
CA ARG A 43 -30.97 -12.18 18.16
C ARG A 43 -29.79 -13.04 17.81
N LEU A 44 -29.37 -12.96 16.56
CA LEU A 44 -28.03 -13.37 16.12
C LEU A 44 -27.07 -12.57 16.98
N CYS A 45 -26.72 -13.12 18.14
CA CYS A 45 -25.49 -12.75 18.82
C CYS A 45 -24.40 -13.25 17.89
N VAL A 46 -23.98 -12.40 16.95
CA VAL A 46 -22.77 -12.65 16.19
C VAL A 46 -21.67 -12.65 17.25
N GLN A 47 -21.24 -13.85 17.61
CA GLN A 47 -20.15 -14.09 18.53
C GLN A 47 -19.01 -13.19 18.06
N ALA A 48 -18.41 -12.41 18.97
CA ALA A 48 -17.26 -11.57 18.70
C ALA A 48 -16.07 -12.46 18.34
N ASN A 49 -16.10 -12.99 17.12
CA ASN A 49 -15.06 -13.79 16.53
C ASN A 49 -14.08 -12.84 15.88
N GLU A 50 -12.80 -13.17 15.88
CA GLU A 50 -11.73 -12.37 15.25
C GLU A 50 -12.04 -12.00 13.79
N LEU A 51 -12.88 -12.79 13.10
CA LEU A 51 -13.40 -12.53 11.75
C LEU A 51 -14.32 -11.29 11.66
N ASN A 52 -15.05 -10.93 12.72
CA ASN A 52 -15.90 -9.75 12.74
C ASN A 52 -15.11 -8.44 12.86
N LYS A 53 -13.84 -8.49 13.32
CA LYS A 53 -12.98 -7.31 13.35
C LYS A 53 -12.76 -6.70 11.97
N TRP A 54 -12.89 -7.51 10.92
CA TRP A 54 -12.76 -7.08 9.52
C TRP A 54 -14.09 -6.59 8.92
N ALA A 55 -15.22 -6.95 9.53
CA ALA A 55 -16.55 -6.55 9.10
C ALA A 55 -17.02 -5.26 9.78
N ASP A 56 -16.42 -4.89 10.91
CA ASP A 56 -16.68 -3.64 11.62
C ASP A 56 -16.01 -2.46 10.92
N ARG A 57 -16.64 -2.02 9.82
CA ARG A 57 -16.24 -0.84 9.06
C ARG A 57 -16.52 0.47 9.80
N SER A 58 -17.35 0.45 10.85
CA SER A 58 -17.66 1.64 11.66
C SER A 58 -16.45 2.22 12.37
N ASN A 59 -15.40 1.42 12.61
CA ASN A 59 -14.18 1.88 13.27
C ASN A 59 -13.12 2.44 12.31
N TYR A 60 -13.36 2.39 11.00
CA TYR A 60 -12.55 3.07 9.98
C TYR A 60 -13.12 4.43 9.60
N ASP A 61 -14.30 4.77 10.14
CA ASP A 61 -15.10 5.97 9.86
C ASP A 61 -14.84 7.09 10.90
N GLU A 62 -13.86 6.92 11.82
CA GLU A 62 -13.14 8.07 12.39
C GLU A 62 -12.21 8.62 11.29
N HIS A 63 -12.82 9.04 10.20
CA HIS A 63 -12.16 9.77 9.15
C HIS A 63 -11.65 11.08 9.73
N ASP A 64 -10.38 11.37 9.45
CA ASP A 64 -9.75 12.70 9.48
C ASP A 64 -10.65 13.69 8.69
N GLU A 65 -11.81 14.08 9.21
CA GLU A 65 -12.71 15.08 8.61
C GLU A 65 -12.15 16.51 8.75
N SER A 66 -10.93 16.65 9.26
CA SER A 66 -10.17 17.89 9.10
C SER A 66 -9.40 17.88 7.79
N SER A 67 -10.13 18.18 6.72
CA SER A 67 -9.92 19.47 6.07
C SER A 67 -8.45 19.75 5.74
N TRP A 68 -7.89 18.91 4.87
CA TRP A 68 -6.92 19.41 3.92
C TRP A 68 -7.67 20.30 2.91
N ASP A 69 -8.19 21.42 3.39
CA ASP A 69 -8.72 22.50 2.57
C ASP A 69 -7.49 23.22 2.01
N TRP A 70 -6.70 22.45 1.25
CA TRP A 70 -5.52 22.94 0.57
C TRP A 70 -6.02 23.98 -0.39
N SER A 71 -5.56 25.21 -0.15
CA SER A 71 -5.72 26.24 -1.14
C SER A 71 -5.11 25.74 -2.46
N THR A 72 -5.57 26.28 -3.59
CA THR A 72 -4.98 25.97 -4.89
C THR A 72 -3.46 26.19 -4.87
N TYR A 73 -3.01 27.23 -4.16
CA TYR A 73 -1.59 27.51 -3.94
C TYR A 73 -0.86 26.40 -3.17
N ASP A 74 -1.46 25.83 -2.13
CA ASP A 74 -0.87 24.71 -1.38
C ASP A 74 -0.74 23.46 -2.25
N ARG A 75 -1.75 23.17 -3.09
CA ARG A 75 -1.71 22.06 -4.05
C ARG A 75 -0.61 22.25 -5.09
N GLU A 76 -0.48 23.45 -5.64
CA GLU A 76 0.58 23.77 -6.60
C GLU A 76 1.97 23.66 -5.96
N THR A 77 2.12 24.19 -4.75
CA THR A 77 3.37 24.12 -3.98
C THR A 77 3.74 22.67 -3.67
N ALA A 78 2.79 21.87 -3.20
CA ALA A 78 3.02 20.46 -2.91
C ALA A 78 3.38 19.66 -4.17
N ASN A 79 2.76 19.96 -5.30
CA ASN A 79 3.11 19.37 -6.59
C ASN A 79 4.53 19.76 -7.05
N LEU A 80 4.96 21.01 -6.81
CA LEU A 80 6.34 21.42 -7.07
C LEU A 80 7.32 20.66 -6.17
N VAL A 81 7.03 20.55 -4.88
CA VAL A 81 7.85 19.79 -3.93
C VAL A 81 7.93 18.32 -4.34
N LEU A 82 6.81 17.70 -4.74
CA LEU A 82 6.75 16.33 -5.26
C LEU A 82 7.68 16.13 -6.46
N ARG A 83 7.69 17.06 -7.42
CA ARG A 83 8.58 17.02 -8.60
C ARG A 83 10.04 17.12 -8.20
N VAL A 84 10.37 18.05 -7.30
CA VAL A 84 11.74 18.24 -6.79
C VAL A 84 12.21 16.99 -6.05
N LEU A 85 11.38 16.41 -5.17
CA LEU A 85 11.70 15.20 -4.44
C LEU A 85 11.87 14.00 -5.36
N THR A 86 11.01 13.86 -6.38
CA THR A 86 11.14 12.78 -7.37
C THR A 86 12.45 12.91 -8.16
N SER A 87 12.80 14.13 -8.58
CA SER A 87 14.06 14.41 -9.26
C SER A 87 15.26 14.10 -8.36
N LYS A 88 15.20 14.50 -7.09
CA LYS A 88 16.28 14.26 -6.12
C LYS A 88 16.41 12.78 -5.76
N ALA A 89 15.29 12.06 -5.67
CA ALA A 89 15.27 10.63 -5.44
C ALA A 89 15.87 9.86 -6.62
N ALA A 90 15.54 10.26 -7.87
CA ALA A 90 16.16 9.69 -9.07
C ALA A 90 17.68 9.93 -9.10
N GLN A 91 18.14 11.14 -8.76
CA GLN A 91 19.57 11.43 -8.64
C GLN A 91 20.26 10.57 -7.58
N ARG A 92 19.64 10.44 -6.39
CA ARG A 92 20.19 9.61 -5.31
C ARG A 92 20.26 8.12 -5.70
N LEU A 93 19.23 7.61 -6.39
CA LEU A 93 19.23 6.25 -6.92
C LEU A 93 20.37 6.06 -7.93
N LEU A 94 20.61 7.04 -8.80
CA LEU A 94 21.69 6.97 -9.79
C LEU A 94 23.06 6.87 -9.13
N THR A 95 23.31 7.60 -8.04
CA THR A 95 24.55 7.47 -7.25
C THR A 95 24.66 6.08 -6.63
N GLN A 96 23.60 5.56 -6.02
CA GLN A 96 23.58 4.21 -5.43
C GLN A 96 23.80 3.11 -6.47
N LEU A 97 23.23 3.26 -7.67
CA LEU A 97 23.46 2.30 -8.76
C LEU A 97 24.90 2.35 -9.25
N GLY A 98 25.57 3.50 -9.26
CA GLY A 98 26.98 3.57 -9.66
C GLY A 98 27.94 2.82 -8.73
N GLU A 99 27.55 2.62 -7.48
CA GLU A 99 28.33 1.82 -6.51
C GLU A 99 28.03 0.32 -6.62
N LEU A 100 26.84 -0.06 -7.14
CA LEU A 100 26.35 -1.45 -7.14
C LEU A 100 26.42 -2.12 -8.51
N ASP A 101 25.96 -1.45 -9.56
CA ASP A 101 25.80 -1.97 -10.93
C ASP A 101 25.86 -0.83 -11.95
N GLY A 102 27.02 -0.69 -12.59
CA GLY A 102 27.28 0.33 -13.60
C GLY A 102 26.39 0.22 -14.85
N TYR A 103 25.93 -0.99 -15.21
CA TYR A 103 25.07 -1.17 -16.38
C TYR A 103 23.66 -0.64 -16.12
N LYS A 104 23.10 -0.94 -14.95
CA LYS A 104 21.82 -0.35 -14.51
C LYS A 104 21.92 1.16 -14.39
N GLN A 105 23.04 1.66 -13.87
CA GLN A 105 23.29 3.10 -13.78
C GLN A 105 23.30 3.75 -15.17
N GLN A 106 24.04 3.19 -16.12
CA GLN A 106 24.14 3.72 -17.48
C GLN A 106 22.79 3.69 -18.20
N TRP A 107 22.08 2.58 -18.12
CA TRP A 107 20.73 2.46 -18.67
C TRP A 107 19.79 3.52 -18.07
N PHE A 108 19.80 3.65 -16.74
CA PHE A 108 18.93 4.60 -16.05
C PHE A 108 19.31 6.06 -16.34
N HIS A 109 20.60 6.36 -16.51
CA HIS A 109 21.09 7.67 -16.94
C HIS A 109 20.58 8.02 -18.35
N ASN A 110 20.66 7.07 -19.30
CA ASN A 110 20.12 7.25 -20.65
C ASN A 110 18.59 7.36 -20.68
N TYR A 111 17.92 6.68 -19.75
CA TYR A 111 16.48 6.84 -19.56
C TYR A 111 16.14 8.24 -19.05
N LEU A 112 16.85 8.74 -18.03
CA LEU A 112 16.63 10.07 -17.46
C LEU A 112 16.93 11.21 -18.45
N SER A 113 17.86 11.02 -19.38
CA SER A 113 18.17 12.02 -20.41
C SER A 113 17.04 12.14 -21.45
N SER A 114 16.32 11.06 -21.73
CA SER A 114 15.17 11.05 -22.63
C SER A 114 13.85 11.39 -21.94
N HIS A 115 13.72 11.04 -20.66
CA HIS A 115 12.52 11.23 -19.84
C HIS A 115 12.88 11.94 -18.53
N PRO A 116 12.98 13.27 -18.53
CA PRO A 116 13.34 14.00 -17.32
C PRO A 116 12.24 13.86 -16.25
N PRO A 117 12.59 13.77 -14.95
CA PRO A 117 11.63 13.60 -13.85
C PRO A 117 10.86 14.90 -13.51
N SER A 118 10.71 15.82 -14.46
CA SER A 118 10.03 17.11 -14.30
C SER A 118 8.54 16.95 -14.01
N GLU A 119 7.92 15.86 -14.44
CA GLU A 119 6.49 15.59 -14.27
C GLU A 119 6.16 14.73 -13.04
N GLY A 120 7.14 14.41 -12.19
CA GLY A 120 6.96 13.72 -10.92
C GLY A 120 6.29 12.35 -11.06
N ASN A 121 4.98 12.27 -10.80
CA ASN A 121 4.22 11.03 -10.83
C ASN A 121 4.05 10.44 -12.24
N LYS A 122 3.92 11.26 -13.28
CA LYS A 122 3.80 10.76 -14.65
C LYS A 122 5.08 10.06 -15.10
N PHE A 123 6.24 10.62 -14.75
CA PHE A 123 7.54 9.99 -14.95
C PHE A 123 7.62 8.60 -14.32
N LEU A 124 7.12 8.44 -13.08
CA LEU A 124 7.09 7.13 -12.42
C LEU A 124 6.12 6.15 -13.08
N ALA A 125 4.95 6.62 -13.52
CA ALA A 125 3.99 5.80 -14.24
C ALA A 125 4.56 5.30 -15.58
N GLU A 126 5.31 6.15 -16.29
CA GLU A 126 6.02 5.78 -17.52
C GLU A 126 7.14 4.78 -17.24
N LEU A 127 7.93 5.00 -16.19
CA LEU A 127 9.01 4.09 -15.79
C LEU A 127 8.48 2.71 -15.40
N LEU A 128 7.35 2.65 -14.68
CA LEU A 128 6.65 1.39 -14.34
C LEU A 128 6.11 0.66 -15.56
N ARG A 129 5.84 1.37 -16.65
CA ARG A 129 5.32 0.81 -17.90
C ARG A 129 6.42 0.27 -18.82
N GLN A 130 7.68 0.65 -18.61
CA GLN A 130 8.79 0.19 -19.45
C GLN A 130 8.96 -1.34 -19.36
N PRO A 131 9.19 -2.02 -20.49
CA PRO A 131 9.46 -3.45 -20.48
C PRO A 131 10.82 -3.75 -19.85
N ASN A 132 10.96 -4.97 -19.34
CA ASN A 132 12.25 -5.45 -18.85
C ASN A 132 13.28 -5.48 -19.99
N SER A 133 14.51 -5.06 -19.68
CA SER A 133 15.61 -5.07 -20.64
C SER A 133 16.78 -5.89 -20.11
N GLU A 134 17.46 -6.59 -21.00
CA GLU A 134 18.63 -7.40 -20.66
C GLU A 134 19.84 -6.80 -21.38
N VAL A 135 20.93 -6.56 -20.64
CA VAL A 135 22.20 -6.08 -21.18
C VAL A 135 23.23 -7.19 -21.01
N HIS A 136 23.82 -7.61 -22.12
CA HIS A 136 24.85 -8.63 -22.14
C HIS A 136 26.23 -7.98 -22.01
N ASP A 137 26.99 -8.38 -20.99
CA ASP A 137 28.39 -8.00 -20.85
C ASP A 137 29.28 -9.01 -21.60
N ALA A 138 29.92 -8.55 -22.67
CA ALA A 138 30.82 -9.37 -23.48
C ALA A 138 32.11 -9.77 -22.73
N SER A 139 32.47 -9.07 -21.66
CA SER A 139 33.72 -9.32 -20.92
C SER A 139 33.58 -10.35 -19.80
N THR A 140 32.42 -10.40 -19.15
CA THR A 140 32.15 -11.30 -18.02
C THR A 140 31.20 -12.45 -18.37
N ASP A 141 30.62 -12.44 -19.58
CA ASP A 141 29.59 -13.38 -20.03
C ASP A 141 28.38 -13.45 -19.07
N THR A 142 28.11 -12.34 -18.38
CA THR A 142 26.98 -12.21 -17.46
C THR A 142 25.86 -11.38 -18.09
N VAL A 143 24.62 -11.79 -17.83
CA VAL A 143 23.42 -11.09 -18.33
C VAL A 143 22.86 -10.22 -17.21
N HIS A 144 22.94 -8.91 -17.39
CA HIS A 144 22.38 -7.94 -16.46
C HIS A 144 20.90 -7.73 -16.78
N LYS A 145 20.04 -8.26 -15.92
CA LYS A 145 18.59 -8.03 -15.98
C LYS A 145 18.23 -6.69 -15.34
N ILE A 146 17.61 -5.82 -16.13
CA ILE A 146 17.15 -4.51 -15.73
C ILE A 146 15.63 -4.56 -15.66
N GLU A 147 15.09 -4.36 -14.46
CA GLU A 147 13.66 -4.31 -14.17
C GLU A 147 13.30 -2.85 -13.84
N PRO A 148 12.77 -2.07 -14.81
CA PRO A 148 12.43 -0.66 -14.59
C PRO A 148 11.43 -0.44 -13.46
N ALA A 149 10.52 -1.40 -13.26
CA ALA A 149 9.55 -1.36 -12.18
C ALA A 149 10.23 -1.32 -10.80
N ASN A 150 11.27 -2.12 -10.58
CA ASN A 150 12.03 -2.11 -9.32
C ASN A 150 12.76 -0.77 -9.11
N LEU A 151 13.24 -0.15 -10.19
CA LEU A 151 13.83 1.19 -10.11
C LEU A 151 12.77 2.22 -9.69
N ALA A 152 11.58 2.17 -10.29
CA ALA A 152 10.47 3.05 -9.91
C ALA A 152 10.06 2.87 -8.44
N HIS A 153 9.95 1.63 -7.95
CA HIS A 153 9.65 1.34 -6.55
C HIS A 153 10.72 1.92 -5.61
N ARG A 154 12.01 1.77 -5.93
CA ARG A 154 13.09 2.39 -5.15
C ARG A 154 13.00 3.91 -5.14
N ILE A 155 12.64 4.55 -6.26
CA ILE A 155 12.45 6.01 -6.30
C ILE A 155 11.29 6.42 -5.37
N ILE A 156 10.18 5.67 -5.38
CA ILE A 156 9.03 5.89 -4.49
C ILE A 156 9.44 5.78 -3.01
N GLU A 157 10.23 4.77 -2.66
CA GLU A 157 10.75 4.58 -1.29
C GLU A 157 11.68 5.72 -0.87
N ILE A 158 12.63 6.09 -1.74
CA ILE A 158 13.59 7.17 -1.45
C ILE A 158 12.86 8.50 -1.27
N ARG A 159 11.94 8.87 -2.18
CA ARG A 159 11.19 10.14 -2.06
C ARG A 159 10.27 10.14 -0.83
N SER A 160 9.70 8.98 -0.46
CA SER A 160 8.93 8.81 0.77
C SER A 160 9.81 9.03 2.01
N SER A 161 10.98 8.41 2.07
CA SER A 161 11.96 8.62 3.15
C SER A 161 12.40 10.08 3.25
N MET A 162 12.62 10.76 2.13
CA MET A 162 12.96 12.18 2.13
C MET A 162 11.81 13.05 2.65
N SER A 163 10.56 12.68 2.35
CA SER A 163 9.38 13.41 2.81
C SER A 163 9.17 13.36 4.32
N GLN A 164 9.69 12.33 5.00
CA GLN A 164 9.56 12.16 6.46
C GLN A 164 10.17 13.32 7.25
N ALA A 165 11.14 14.05 6.67
CA ALA A 165 11.73 15.22 7.29
C ALA A 165 10.81 16.47 7.26
N MET A 166 9.71 16.43 6.49
CA MET A 166 8.81 17.57 6.29
C MET A 166 7.56 17.42 7.16
N LEU A 167 7.09 18.53 7.74
CA LEU A 167 5.84 18.53 8.52
C LEU A 167 4.65 18.32 7.60
N LYS A 168 3.76 17.39 7.95
CA LYS A 168 2.48 17.08 7.28
C LYS A 168 2.59 16.54 5.84
N PHE A 169 3.70 16.77 5.13
CA PHE A 169 3.94 16.29 3.78
C PHE A 169 3.99 14.75 3.59
N PRO A 170 4.39 13.91 4.58
CA PRO A 170 4.40 12.45 4.42
C PRO A 170 3.03 11.87 4.06
N LYS A 171 1.95 12.36 4.69
CA LYS A 171 0.58 11.93 4.39
C LYS A 171 0.22 12.22 2.92
N TYR A 172 0.58 13.40 2.41
CA TYR A 172 0.36 13.74 0.99
C TYR A 172 1.15 12.81 0.06
N MET A 173 2.42 12.58 0.39
CA MET A 173 3.27 11.67 -0.39
C MET A 173 2.74 10.25 -0.44
N GLU A 174 2.20 9.73 0.67
CA GLU A 174 1.56 8.41 0.72
C GLU A 174 0.36 8.33 -0.23
N VAL A 175 -0.50 9.36 -0.26
CA VAL A 175 -1.65 9.44 -1.18
C VAL A 175 -1.15 9.41 -2.62
N GLU A 176 -0.23 10.30 -2.98
CA GLU A 176 0.32 10.41 -4.34
C GLU A 176 1.06 9.14 -4.79
N ASN A 177 1.84 8.51 -3.90
CA ASN A 177 2.49 7.23 -4.17
C ASN A 177 1.45 6.13 -4.44
N THR A 178 0.40 6.09 -3.63
CA THR A 178 -0.67 5.11 -3.78
C THR A 178 -1.43 5.33 -5.09
N GLU A 179 -1.65 6.57 -5.51
CA GLU A 179 -2.28 6.89 -6.79
C GLU A 179 -1.46 6.41 -7.99
N VAL A 180 -0.14 6.62 -7.99
CA VAL A 180 0.75 6.10 -9.04
C VAL A 180 0.67 4.58 -9.14
N LEU A 181 0.75 3.89 -7.99
CA LEU A 181 0.67 2.43 -7.95
C LEU A 181 -0.71 1.93 -8.37
N ARG A 182 -1.80 2.58 -7.94
CA ARG A 182 -3.16 2.26 -8.40
C ARG A 182 -3.29 2.45 -9.91
N ALA A 183 -2.73 3.52 -10.47
CA ALA A 183 -2.77 3.78 -11.91
C ALA A 183 -2.02 2.69 -12.68
N HIS A 184 -0.85 2.27 -12.19
CA HIS A 184 -0.08 1.17 -12.76
C HIS A 184 -0.82 -0.18 -12.65
N LEU A 185 -1.44 -0.47 -11.52
CA LEU A 185 -2.24 -1.68 -11.37
C LEU A 185 -3.44 -1.65 -12.31
N ARG A 186 -4.17 -0.54 -12.41
CA ARG A 186 -5.30 -0.40 -13.36
C ARG A 186 -4.89 -0.63 -14.81
N SER A 187 -3.68 -0.20 -15.20
CA SER A 187 -3.18 -0.38 -16.57
C SER A 187 -2.62 -1.78 -16.84
N SER A 188 -2.18 -2.50 -15.80
CA SER A 188 -1.63 -3.86 -15.89
C SER A 188 -2.65 -4.97 -15.58
N THR A 189 -3.71 -4.68 -14.83
CA THR A 189 -4.76 -5.66 -14.54
C THR A 189 -5.58 -5.93 -15.78
N PHE A 190 -5.53 -7.18 -16.24
CA PHE A 190 -6.43 -7.70 -17.26
C PHE A 190 -7.88 -7.57 -16.77
N VAL A 191 -8.66 -6.70 -17.42
CA VAL A 191 -10.11 -6.65 -17.22
C VAL A 191 -10.68 -7.86 -17.94
N SER A 192 -11.15 -8.86 -17.19
CA SER A 192 -11.87 -10.01 -17.71
C SER A 192 -13.10 -9.53 -18.50
N GLY A 193 -12.94 -9.33 -19.82
CA GLY A 193 -13.98 -8.78 -20.70
C GLY A 193 -13.50 -7.81 -21.79
N SER A 194 -12.28 -7.27 -21.72
CA SER A 194 -11.72 -6.51 -22.85
C SER A 194 -11.28 -7.48 -23.94
N SER A 195 -12.09 -7.58 -25.00
CA SER A 195 -11.80 -8.41 -26.16
C SER A 195 -10.55 -7.92 -26.89
N GLU A 196 -9.41 -8.59 -26.70
CA GLU A 196 -8.46 -8.69 -27.79
C GLU A 196 -9.09 -9.59 -28.87
N PRO A 197 -9.10 -9.20 -30.16
CA PRO A 197 -9.60 -10.01 -31.26
C PRO A 197 -8.63 -11.17 -31.62
N GLY A 198 -7.98 -11.76 -30.61
CA GLY A 198 -6.98 -12.82 -30.76
C GLY A 198 -7.15 -14.00 -29.82
N TYR A 199 -8.02 -13.90 -28.80
CA TYR A 199 -8.22 -15.02 -27.88
C TYR A 199 -9.16 -16.06 -28.52
N LYS A 200 -8.57 -16.96 -29.30
CA LYS A 200 -9.26 -18.16 -29.79
C LYS A 200 -9.82 -18.92 -28.59
N GLU A 201 -11.14 -18.94 -28.54
CA GLU A 201 -11.99 -19.73 -27.67
C GLU A 201 -11.55 -21.21 -27.65
N ARG A 202 -10.59 -21.55 -26.78
CA ARG A 202 -10.28 -22.94 -26.42
C ARG A 202 -11.25 -23.41 -25.33
N ARG A 203 -12.53 -23.49 -25.67
CA ARG A 203 -13.48 -24.37 -24.97
C ARG A 203 -14.19 -25.24 -25.99
N GLY A 204 -13.45 -26.24 -26.46
CA GLY A 204 -14.02 -27.36 -27.19
C GLY A 204 -14.96 -28.16 -26.27
N TYR A 205 -16.24 -27.80 -26.26
CA TYR A 205 -17.31 -28.75 -25.96
C TYR A 205 -17.84 -29.28 -27.30
N LYS A 206 -17.04 -30.14 -27.94
CA LYS A 206 -17.56 -31.08 -28.94
C LYS A 206 -17.42 -32.48 -28.36
N GLY A 207 -18.55 -33.09 -28.04
CA GLY A 207 -18.64 -34.53 -27.83
C GLY A 207 -19.48 -34.91 -26.64
N LEU A 208 -20.79 -35.09 -26.85
CA LEU A 208 -21.43 -36.35 -26.49
C LEU A 208 -22.65 -36.53 -27.41
N ARG A 209 -22.39 -37.15 -28.57
CA ARG A 209 -23.42 -37.78 -29.39
C ARG A 209 -24.00 -38.93 -28.57
N ARG A 210 -25.31 -38.87 -28.26
CA ARG A 210 -26.05 -40.02 -27.76
C ARG A 210 -26.26 -41.00 -28.92
N HIS A 211 -25.77 -42.22 -28.77
CA HIS A 211 -26.29 -43.40 -29.44
C HIS A 211 -27.47 -43.95 -28.64
#